data_AF-A0AAW4T4A4-F1
#
_entry.id   AF-A0AAW4T4A4-F1
#
_cell.length_a   1.000
_cell.length_b   1.000
_cell.length_c   1.000
_cell.angle_alpha   90.00
_cell.angle_beta   90.00
_cell.angle_gamma   90.00
#
_symmetry.space_group_name_H-M   'P 1'
#
loop_
_entity.id
_entity.type
_entity.pdbx_description
1 polymer ?
#
loop_
_entity_poly.entity_id
_entity_poly.type
_entity_poly.pdbx_seq_one_letter_code
_entity_poly.pdbx_strand_id
1 'polypeptide(L)'
;MKTDSNLFNEELFKESLKRDLHAKPVGSQKLNDFGWQMYTSAREAYLSQPWYVRLFYSKVGRMKKAMLDTMAIHEVFVFTAAESCVAAEKYIYEHRKTIQFPK
;
A
#
# COMPACT_ATOMS: atom_id res chain seq x y z
N MET A 1 12.03 -30.67 -24.08
CA MET A 1 12.75 -29.92 -23.02
C MET A 1 11.72 -29.17 -22.20
N LYS A 2 11.48 -29.57 -20.95
CA LYS A 2 10.62 -28.84 -20.01
C LYS A 2 11.49 -27.76 -19.36
N THR A 3 11.36 -26.52 -19.83
CA THR A 3 12.09 -25.38 -19.27
C THR A 3 11.57 -25.10 -17.86
N ASP A 4 12.52 -24.90 -16.95
CA ASP A 4 12.37 -24.77 -15.50
C ASP A 4 11.16 -23.96 -15.02
N SER A 5 10.13 -24.64 -14.51
CA SER A 5 9.04 -24.02 -13.75
C SER A 5 9.43 -23.72 -12.29
N ASN A 6 10.72 -23.51 -12.05
CA ASN A 6 11.34 -23.55 -10.72
C ASN A 6 11.96 -22.21 -10.29
N LEU A 7 11.77 -21.16 -11.10
CA LEU A 7 12.20 -19.81 -10.81
C LEU A 7 11.00 -18.98 -10.34
N PHE A 8 11.11 -18.29 -9.21
CA PHE A 8 10.11 -17.33 -8.76
C PHE A 8 9.96 -16.24 -9.83
N ASN A 9 8.73 -16.04 -10.32
CA ASN A 9 8.46 -14.99 -11.29
C ASN A 9 8.22 -13.66 -10.56
N GLU A 10 9.32 -12.98 -10.26
CA GLU A 10 9.34 -11.72 -9.53
C GLU A 10 8.56 -10.61 -10.24
N GLU A 11 8.56 -10.60 -11.58
CA GLU A 11 7.85 -9.59 -12.37
C GLU A 11 6.33 -9.73 -12.22
N LEU A 12 5.79 -10.94 -12.35
CA LEU A 12 4.36 -11.20 -12.15
C LEU A 12 3.92 -10.87 -10.72
N PHE A 13 4.75 -11.19 -9.72
CA PHE A 13 4.42 -10.89 -8.33
C PHE A 13 4.41 -9.37 -8.06
N LYS A 14 5.39 -8.64 -8.60
CA LYS A 14 5.40 -7.17 -8.51
C LYS A 14 4.18 -6.54 -9.17
N GLU A 15 3.76 -7.06 -10.32
CA GLU A 15 2.56 -6.58 -11.01
C GLU A 15 1.27 -6.85 -10.21
N SER A 16 1.12 -8.05 -9.65
CA SER A 16 -0.03 -8.36 -8.80
C SER A 16 -0.05 -7.51 -7.54
N LEU A 17 1.09 -7.36 -6.88
CA LEU A 17 1.23 -6.57 -5.67
C LEU A 17 0.92 -5.09 -5.94
N LYS A 18 1.42 -4.54 -7.05
CA LYS A 18 1.11 -3.17 -7.49
C LYS A 18 -0.39 -3.00 -7.75
N ARG A 19 -1.03 -3.98 -8.41
CA ARG A 19 -2.48 -3.93 -8.67
C ARG A 19 -3.28 -3.93 -7.37
N ASP A 20 -2.89 -4.73 -6.40
CA ASP A 20 -3.60 -4.86 -5.12
C ASP A 20 -3.38 -3.63 -4.22
N LEU A 21 -2.16 -3.06 -4.21
CA LEU A 21 -1.84 -1.83 -3.49
C LEU A 21 -2.49 -0.58 -4.09
N HIS A 22 -2.71 -0.56 -5.41
CA HIS A 22 -3.46 0.49 -6.10
C HIS A 22 -4.92 0.12 -6.36
N ALA A 23 -5.44 -0.91 -5.70
CA ALA A 23 -6.84 -1.25 -5.78
C ALA A 23 -7.69 -0.08 -5.30
N LYS A 24 -8.89 0.07 -5.87
CA LYS A 24 -9.77 1.18 -5.51
C LYS A 24 -10.04 1.15 -4.00
N PRO A 25 -9.77 2.25 -3.27
CA PRO A 25 -10.00 2.31 -1.81
C PRO A 25 -11.49 2.23 -1.44
N VAL A 26 -12.36 2.48 -2.41
CA VAL A 26 -13.83 2.41 -2.28
C VAL A 26 -14.29 1.15 -3.02
N GLY A 27 -14.78 0.16 -2.26
CA GLY A 27 -15.49 -0.99 -2.82
C GLY A 27 -16.90 -0.61 -3.29
N SER A 28 -17.70 -1.60 -3.69
CA SER A 28 -19.07 -1.40 -4.20
C SER A 28 -19.97 -0.57 -3.26
N GLN A 29 -19.76 -0.65 -1.93
CA GLN A 29 -20.55 0.13 -0.97
C GLN A 29 -19.86 0.44 0.37
N LYS A 30 -18.68 -0.12 0.64
CA LYS A 30 -17.90 0.10 1.87
C LYS A 30 -16.45 0.42 1.50
N LEU A 31 -15.80 1.21 2.36
CA LEU A 31 -14.34 1.37 2.29
C LEU A 31 -13.69 0.02 2.55
N ASN A 32 -12.74 -0.36 1.69
CA ASN A 32 -11.87 -1.49 1.96
C ASN A 32 -10.95 -1.14 3.15
N ASP A 33 -10.26 -2.12 3.74
CA ASP A 33 -9.32 -1.87 4.85
C ASP A 33 -8.29 -0.79 4.46
N PHE A 34 -7.85 -0.84 3.20
CA PHE A 34 -6.99 0.16 2.59
C PHE A 34 -7.64 1.56 2.54
N GLY A 35 -8.93 1.62 2.18
CA GLY A 35 -9.70 2.86 2.20
C GLY A 35 -9.88 3.42 3.60
N TRP A 36 -10.03 2.58 4.61
CA TRP A 36 -10.10 2.98 6.02
C TRP A 36 -8.76 3.52 6.54
N GLN A 37 -7.64 2.91 6.15
CA GLN A 37 -6.31 3.41 6.48
C GLN A 37 -6.05 4.78 5.86
N MET A 38 -6.37 4.95 4.57
CA MET A 38 -6.25 6.23 3.87
C MET A 38 -7.15 7.31 4.48
N TYR A 39 -8.39 6.95 4.84
CA TYR A 39 -9.30 7.87 5.52
C TYR A 39 -8.76 8.33 6.88
N THR A 40 -8.27 7.39 7.70
CA THR A 40 -7.74 7.69 9.03
C THR A 40 -6.50 8.57 8.92
N SER A 41 -5.57 8.24 8.02
CA SER A 41 -4.36 9.01 7.78
C SER A 41 -4.66 10.42 7.27
N ALA A 42 -5.59 10.57 6.32
CA ALA A 42 -6.02 11.88 5.82
C ALA A 42 -6.74 12.71 6.90
N ARG A 43 -7.53 12.07 7.75
CA ARG A 43 -8.18 12.73 8.89
C ARG A 43 -7.14 13.23 9.89
N GLU A 44 -6.15 12.41 10.23
CA GLU A 44 -5.05 12.80 11.13
C GLU A 44 -4.23 13.94 10.53
N ALA A 45 -3.84 13.84 9.24
CA ALA A 45 -3.13 14.88 8.52
C ALA A 45 -3.91 16.21 8.46
N TYR A 46 -5.24 16.15 8.35
CA TYR A 46 -6.11 17.34 8.39
C TYR A 46 -6.18 17.99 9.79
N LEU A 47 -6.20 17.16 10.84
CA LEU A 47 -6.27 17.63 12.24
C LEU A 47 -4.92 18.13 12.75
N SER A 48 -3.81 17.57 12.26
CA SER A 48 -2.44 17.95 12.65
C SER A 48 -1.90 19.16 11.90
N GLN A 49 -2.66 19.75 10.96
CA GLN A 49 -2.20 20.87 10.15
C GLN A 49 -1.70 22.04 11.01
N PRO A 50 -0.57 22.68 10.64
CA PRO A 50 -0.05 23.85 11.35
C PRO A 50 -1.07 24.98 11.45
N TRP A 51 -0.96 25.79 12.51
CA TRP A 51 -1.91 26.87 12.80
C TRP A 51 -2.09 27.84 11.63
N TYR A 52 -1.03 28.19 10.91
CA TYR A 52 -1.08 29.11 9.77
C TYR A 52 -1.89 28.53 8.60
N VAL A 53 -1.81 27.22 8.36
CA VAL A 53 -2.64 26.54 7.34
C VAL A 53 -4.12 26.64 7.73
N ARG A 54 -4.44 26.54 9.02
CA ARG A 54 -5.83 26.67 9.50
C ARG A 54 -6.39 28.08 9.33
N LEU A 55 -5.54 29.10 9.42
CA LEU A 55 -5.93 30.52 9.31
C LEU A 55 -6.03 31.00 7.86
N PHE A 56 -5.11 30.59 6.99
CA PHE A 56 -5.00 31.15 5.64
C PHE A 56 -5.64 30.28 4.54
N TYR A 57 -5.86 28.98 4.78
CA TYR A 57 -6.46 28.10 3.78
C TYR A 57 -7.95 27.90 4.02
N SER A 58 -8.72 27.90 2.93
CA SER A 58 -10.12 27.46 2.95
C SER A 58 -10.24 26.00 3.39
N LYS A 59 -11.40 25.61 3.91
CA LYS A 59 -11.69 24.21 4.32
C LYS A 59 -11.35 23.19 3.22
N VAL A 60 -11.64 23.54 1.96
CA VAL A 60 -11.34 22.71 0.80
C VAL A 60 -9.85 22.64 0.54
N GLY A 61 -9.12 23.77 0.62
CA GLY A 61 -7.66 23.79 0.46
C GLY A 61 -6.95 22.97 1.53
N ARG A 62 -7.45 23.03 2.77
CA ARG A 62 -6.98 22.22 3.88
C ARG A 62 -7.19 20.73 3.63
N MET A 63 -8.37 20.33 3.16
CA MET A 63 -8.66 18.92 2.85
C MET A 63 -7.75 18.41 1.72
N LYS A 64 -7.59 19.20 0.64
CA LYS A 64 -6.69 18.86 -0.47
C LYS A 64 -5.26 18.66 0.00
N LYS A 65 -4.75 19.55 0.85
CA LYS A 65 -3.40 19.42 1.42
C LYS A 65 -3.25 18.13 2.22
N ALA A 66 -4.20 17.83 3.11
CA ALA A 66 -4.16 16.59 3.90
C ALA A 66 -4.21 15.33 3.02
N MET A 67 -5.02 15.34 1.95
CA MET A 67 -5.07 14.24 0.99
C MET A 67 -3.74 14.05 0.25
N LEU A 68 -3.11 15.14 -0.22
CA LEU A 68 -1.82 15.07 -0.90
C LEU A 68 -0.71 14.55 0.02
N ASP A 69 -0.64 15.06 1.24
CA ASP A 69 0.34 14.61 2.24
C ASP A 69 0.15 13.10 2.53
N THR A 70 -1.10 12.64 2.61
CA THR A 70 -1.43 11.22 2.84
C THR A 70 -1.06 10.36 1.63
N MET A 71 -1.35 10.82 0.40
CA MET A 71 -0.98 10.10 -0.82
C MET A 71 0.54 9.96 -0.95
N ALA A 72 1.30 11.00 -0.62
CA ALA A 72 2.77 10.95 -0.68
C ALA A 72 3.33 9.91 0.30
N ILE A 73 2.82 9.86 1.53
CA ILE A 73 3.22 8.83 2.52
C ILE A 73 2.83 7.44 2.02
N HIS A 74 1.63 7.30 1.46
CA HIS A 74 1.16 6.03 0.93
C HIS A 74 2.03 5.52 -0.22
N GLU A 75 2.47 6.37 -1.15
CA GLU A 75 3.38 5.98 -2.23
C GLU A 75 4.73 5.47 -1.70
N VAL A 76 5.30 6.15 -0.70
CA VAL A 76 6.54 5.70 -0.04
C VAL A 76 6.34 4.36 0.67
N PHE A 77 5.20 4.19 1.34
CA PHE A 77 4.85 2.91 1.96
C PHE A 77 4.71 1.79 0.92
N VAL A 78 4.01 2.03 -0.19
CA VAL A 78 3.84 1.04 -1.26
C VAL A 78 5.18 0.63 -1.84
N PHE A 79 6.07 1.59 -2.08
CA PHE A 79 7.42 1.31 -2.58
C PHE A 79 8.22 0.43 -1.62
N THR A 80 8.27 0.80 -0.35
CA THR A 80 9.03 0.05 0.68
C THR A 80 8.42 -1.31 1.01
N ALA A 81 7.09 -1.39 1.10
CA ALA A 81 6.36 -2.63 1.31
C ALA A 81 6.60 -3.61 0.15
N ALA A 82 6.60 -3.12 -1.10
CA ALA A 82 6.85 -3.95 -2.27
C ALA A 82 8.22 -4.64 -2.23
N GLU A 83 9.28 -3.91 -1.88
CA GLU A 83 10.62 -4.51 -1.71
C GLU A 83 10.64 -5.60 -0.64
N SER A 84 10.00 -5.33 0.51
CA SER A 84 9.94 -6.30 1.61
C SER A 84 9.11 -7.54 1.28
N CYS A 85 7.97 -7.37 0.60
CA CYS A 85 7.10 -8.46 0.19
C CYS A 85 7.78 -9.36 -0.86
N VAL A 86 8.48 -8.76 -1.82
CA VAL A 86 9.24 -9.51 -2.83
C VAL A 86 10.33 -10.36 -2.17
N ALA A 87 11.09 -9.78 -1.23
CA ALA A 87 12.12 -10.50 -0.49
C ALA A 87 11.54 -11.66 0.33
N ALA A 88 10.41 -11.42 1.01
CA ALA A 88 9.72 -12.44 1.80
C ALA A 88 9.17 -13.58 0.93
N GLU A 89 8.49 -13.27 -0.18
CA GLU A 89 7.97 -14.28 -1.10
C GLU A 89 9.08 -15.11 -1.74
N LYS A 90 10.18 -14.46 -2.15
CA LYS A 90 11.34 -15.16 -2.67
C LYS A 90 11.91 -16.15 -1.65
N TYR A 91 12.04 -15.73 -0.39
CA TYR A 91 12.49 -16.60 0.70
C TYR A 91 11.54 -17.79 0.92
N ILE A 92 10.23 -17.55 0.97
CA ILE A 92 9.21 -18.61 1.10
C ILE A 92 9.28 -19.57 -0.08
N TYR A 93 9.41 -19.06 -1.30
CA TYR A 93 9.49 -19.87 -2.51
C TYR A 93 10.72 -20.78 -2.53
N GLU A 94 11.88 -20.26 -2.10
CA GLU A 94 13.14 -21.00 -1.99
C GLU A 94 13.06 -22.09 -0.89
N HIS A 95 12.39 -21.81 0.23
CA HIS A 95 12.29 -22.70 1.39
C HIS A 95 10.95 -23.46 1.47
N ARG A 96 10.15 -23.45 0.39
CA ARG A 96 8.79 -24.03 0.37
C ARG A 96 8.71 -25.52 0.70
N LYS A 97 9.81 -26.26 0.53
CA LYS A 97 9.88 -27.70 0.84
C LYS A 97 10.18 -27.98 2.32
N THR A 98 10.74 -27.00 3.04
CA THR A 98 11.07 -27.10 4.48
C THR A 98 10.02 -26.46 5.37
N ILE A 99 9.24 -25.51 4.84
CA ILE A 99 8.13 -24.86 5.55
C ILE A 99 6.92 -25.80 5.50
N GLN A 100 6.73 -26.61 6.54
CA GLN A 100 5.45 -27.29 6.79
C GLN A 100 4.55 -26.34 7.58
N PHE A 101 3.51 -25.81 6.96
CA PHE A 101 2.44 -25.16 7.70
C PHE A 101 1.68 -26.23 8.50
N PRO A 102 1.57 -26.12 9.84
CA PRO A 102 0.72 -27.02 10.60
C PRO A 102 -0.71 -26.89 10.08
N LYS A 103 -1.34 -28.05 9.82
CA LYS A 103 -2.74 -28.16 9.39
C LYS A 103 -3.69 -27.67 10.48
#